data_AF-A0A653N9A5-F1
#
_entry.id   AF-A0A653N9A5-F1
#
_cell.length_a   1.000
_cell.length_b   1.000
_cell.length_c   1.000
_cell.angle_alpha   90.00
_cell.angle_beta   90.00
_cell.angle_gamma   90.00
#
_symmetry.space_group_name_H-M   'P 1'
#
loop_
_entity.id
_entity.type
_entity.pdbx_description
1 polymer ?
#
loop_
_entity_poly.entity_id
_entity_poly.type
_entity_poly.pdbx_seq_one_letter_code
_entity_poly.pdbx_strand_id
1 'polypeptide(L)'
;MPNIYHDMIQPKGAPYRASQLHPRSHYPEPIDDTQERVSGNSRIWGDASPETQSHVIDLLVARSKEAGLSARETAHVLAIARVESGFNPDAAAGTTSASGVGQFIDDTGEAYGLGTANRFDADAQARALVSHFIDNRELADRRGQGGIYIYKYHHDGPVRDYGGLRLSEDKVMPLLDRYTKFVEAEFNFDRTGAQSDSHMQSAPAEAEVGAASELVREGQRGQGVRELQAGLAALGFSDSRGAPLEADGVFGPRTAEAVRTFQTEHGLQTDGVVGPLTHNALDRAVHAQASARSVPENAQPAGTPLDALLTVARQGDPDALRAALEAFSRASTGQDFETAVSEQTRAGRPGAEISTQEACGPER
;
A
#
# COMPACT_ATOMS: atom_id res chain seq x y z
N MET A 1 2.67 -14.26 -0.26
CA MET A 1 3.71 -13.35 -0.77
C MET A 1 4.73 -14.17 -1.56
N PRO A 2 5.05 -13.80 -2.81
CA PRO A 2 6.19 -14.38 -3.52
C PRO A 2 7.49 -14.10 -2.76
N ASN A 3 8.39 -15.07 -2.71
CA ASN A 3 9.55 -15.10 -1.82
C ASN A 3 10.67 -14.07 -2.15
N ILE A 4 10.48 -13.23 -3.18
CA ILE A 4 11.55 -12.38 -3.75
C ILE A 4 11.72 -11.06 -2.99
N TYR A 5 10.62 -10.44 -2.53
CA TYR A 5 10.67 -9.16 -1.79
C TYR A 5 10.97 -9.33 -0.31
N HIS A 6 10.74 -10.51 0.28
CA HIS A 6 10.85 -10.77 1.72
C HIS A 6 12.19 -10.31 2.32
N ASP A 7 13.28 -10.54 1.59
CA ASP A 7 14.65 -10.15 1.97
C ASP A 7 14.95 -8.64 1.80
N MET A 8 14.11 -7.94 1.05
CA MET A 8 14.17 -6.50 0.79
C MET A 8 13.32 -5.69 1.77
N ILE A 9 12.14 -6.18 2.16
CA ILE A 9 11.23 -5.49 3.09
C ILE A 9 11.95 -5.13 4.39
N GLN A 10 11.87 -3.85 4.79
CA GLN A 10 12.44 -3.35 6.03
C GLN A 10 11.39 -3.22 7.13
N PRO A 11 11.74 -3.52 8.39
CA PRO A 11 10.90 -3.21 9.54
C PRO A 11 10.98 -1.72 9.88
N LYS A 12 9.95 -1.22 10.57
CA LYS A 12 9.90 0.13 11.15
C LYS A 12 11.16 0.45 11.98
N GLY A 13 11.79 1.57 11.67
CA GLY A 13 12.91 2.14 12.43
C GLY A 13 12.50 2.83 13.74
N ALA A 14 13.48 3.42 14.43
CA ALA A 14 13.20 4.23 15.62
C ALA A 14 12.65 5.62 15.24
N PRO A 15 11.61 6.14 15.93
CA PRO A 15 11.09 7.48 15.70
C PRO A 15 12.04 8.57 16.22
N TYR A 16 12.03 9.74 15.57
CA TYR A 16 12.63 10.95 16.11
C TYR A 16 11.78 11.49 17.28
N ARG A 17 12.45 11.99 18.33
CA ARG A 17 11.83 12.72 19.44
C ARG A 17 11.65 14.19 19.08
N ALA A 18 10.66 14.86 19.69
CA ALA A 18 10.40 16.29 19.47
C ALA A 18 11.65 17.19 19.66
N SER A 19 12.53 16.86 20.62
CA SER A 19 13.79 17.59 20.86
C SER A 19 14.87 17.40 19.79
N GLN A 20 14.67 16.48 18.84
CA GLN A 20 15.57 16.24 17.70
C GLN A 20 15.07 16.93 16.42
N LEU A 21 13.87 17.53 16.43
CA LEU A 21 13.25 18.09 15.24
C LEU A 21 13.82 19.47 14.90
N HIS A 22 14.40 19.60 13.71
CA HIS A 22 14.83 20.87 13.15
C HIS A 22 13.64 21.58 12.48
N PRO A 23 13.49 22.92 12.56
CA PRO A 23 12.41 23.66 11.88
C PRO A 23 12.35 23.60 10.35
N ARG A 24 13.24 22.82 9.71
CA ARG A 24 13.27 22.57 8.25
C ARG A 24 12.93 21.11 7.92
N SER A 25 12.60 20.31 8.94
CA SER A 25 12.27 18.90 8.75
C SER A 25 10.82 18.75 8.28
N HIS A 26 10.60 17.81 7.36
CA HIS A 26 9.27 17.37 6.92
C HIS A 26 8.71 16.24 7.81
N TYR A 27 9.45 15.81 8.85
CA TYR A 27 8.99 14.80 9.80
C TYR A 27 7.70 15.16 10.60
N PRO A 28 7.37 16.44 10.90
CA PRO A 28 6.09 16.79 11.51
C PRO A 28 4.96 17.02 10.49
N GLU A 29 5.22 16.89 9.18
CA GLU A 29 4.18 17.08 8.16
C GLU A 29 3.21 15.90 8.12
N PRO A 30 1.90 16.14 8.01
CA PRO A 30 0.90 15.08 7.92
C PRO A 30 1.19 14.18 6.71
N ILE A 31 0.86 12.90 6.85
CA ILE A 31 0.86 11.95 5.72
C ILE A 31 -0.36 12.26 4.85
N ASP A 32 -0.16 12.27 3.53
CA ASP A 32 -1.27 12.26 2.58
C ASP A 32 -1.78 10.81 2.45
N ASP A 33 -2.94 10.53 3.03
CA ASP A 33 -3.58 9.22 3.07
C ASP A 33 -4.66 9.04 1.99
N THR A 34 -4.61 9.84 0.91
CA THR A 34 -5.47 9.65 -0.25
C THR A 34 -5.36 8.22 -0.79
N GLN A 35 -6.52 7.57 -0.98
CA GLN A 35 -6.64 6.12 -1.16
C GLN A 35 -5.87 5.56 -2.37
N GLU A 36 -5.53 6.40 -3.33
CA GLU A 36 -4.81 6.07 -4.57
C GLU A 36 -3.28 6.28 -4.45
N ARG A 37 -2.78 6.96 -3.40
CA ARG A 37 -1.35 7.28 -3.28
C ARG A 37 -0.56 6.14 -2.65
N VAL A 38 0.57 5.82 -3.28
CA VAL A 38 1.60 4.91 -2.73
C VAL A 38 2.23 5.56 -1.50
N SER A 39 1.72 5.20 -0.32
CA SER A 39 1.96 5.88 0.95
C SER A 39 2.50 4.93 2.03
N GLY A 40 3.35 5.47 2.90
CA GLY A 40 3.82 4.80 4.11
C GLY A 40 2.97 5.13 5.33
N ASN A 41 3.04 4.31 6.38
CA ASN A 41 2.21 4.50 7.58
C ASN A 41 2.66 5.70 8.45
N SER A 42 3.88 6.22 8.25
CA SER A 42 4.37 7.45 8.88
C SER A 42 5.64 7.99 8.20
N ARG A 43 6.20 9.07 8.75
CA ARG A 43 7.50 9.65 8.38
C ARG A 43 8.73 8.81 8.80
N ILE A 44 8.53 7.65 9.42
CA ILE A 44 9.62 6.80 9.95
C ILE A 44 10.15 5.85 8.88
N TRP A 45 11.48 5.74 8.79
CA TRP A 45 12.19 4.76 7.96
C TRP A 45 11.60 3.34 8.08
N GLY A 46 11.39 2.66 6.96
CA GLY A 46 10.89 1.27 6.93
C GLY A 46 9.45 1.06 7.43
N ASP A 47 8.70 2.13 7.73
CA ASP A 47 7.34 2.02 8.28
C ASP A 47 6.24 1.87 7.23
N ALA A 48 6.59 1.81 5.95
CA ALA A 48 5.65 1.46 4.88
C ALA A 48 5.25 -0.02 4.97
N SER A 49 4.03 -0.36 4.53
CA SER A 49 3.61 -1.78 4.46
C SER A 49 4.50 -2.57 3.49
N PRO A 50 4.62 -3.91 3.65
CA PRO A 50 5.32 -4.76 2.67
C PRO A 50 4.83 -4.53 1.23
N GLU A 51 3.54 -4.26 1.06
CA GLU A 51 2.88 -3.95 -0.21
C GLU A 51 3.38 -2.61 -0.79
N THR A 52 3.38 -1.53 0.00
CA THR A 52 3.93 -0.22 -0.42
C THR A 52 5.41 -0.32 -0.75
N GLN A 53 6.20 -0.99 0.10
CA GLN A 53 7.63 -1.17 -0.12
C GLN A 53 7.91 -1.96 -1.42
N SER A 54 7.11 -2.98 -1.72
CA SER A 54 7.21 -3.72 -2.99
C SER A 54 6.89 -2.82 -4.19
N HIS A 55 5.84 -2.00 -4.11
CA HIS A 55 5.50 -1.04 -5.17
C HIS A 55 6.63 -0.01 -5.39
N VAL A 56 7.27 0.49 -4.33
CA VAL A 56 8.44 1.38 -4.45
C VAL A 56 9.62 0.66 -5.12
N ILE A 57 9.87 -0.62 -4.79
CA ILE A 57 10.89 -1.44 -5.47
C ILE A 57 10.57 -1.57 -6.97
N ASP A 58 9.32 -1.85 -7.33
CA ASP A 58 8.87 -2.00 -8.72
C ASP A 58 9.03 -0.71 -9.52
N LEU A 59 8.68 0.44 -8.93
CA LEU A 59 8.90 1.76 -9.54
C LEU A 59 10.40 2.01 -9.76
N LEU A 60 11.25 1.72 -8.77
CA LEU A 60 12.70 1.88 -8.92
C LEU A 60 13.28 0.97 -10.02
N VAL A 61 12.81 -0.27 -10.13
CA VAL A 61 13.20 -1.20 -11.21
C VAL A 61 12.72 -0.69 -12.57
N ALA A 62 11.46 -0.26 -12.70
CA ALA A 62 10.88 0.23 -13.95
C ALA A 62 11.58 1.51 -14.44
N ARG A 63 11.77 2.50 -13.57
CA ARG A 63 12.46 3.75 -13.91
C ARG A 63 13.95 3.53 -14.20
N SER A 64 14.59 2.53 -13.55
CA SER A 64 15.97 2.12 -13.89
C SER A 64 16.06 1.46 -15.28
N LYS A 65 15.10 0.59 -15.63
CA LYS A 65 14.99 -0.01 -16.98
C LYS A 65 14.81 1.09 -18.05
N GLU A 66 13.90 2.04 -17.81
CA GLU A 66 13.66 3.19 -18.71
C GLU A 66 14.89 4.07 -18.92
N ALA A 67 15.69 4.28 -17.87
CA ALA A 67 16.96 5.01 -17.94
C ALA A 67 18.13 4.18 -18.53
N GLY A 68 17.89 2.94 -18.96
CA GLY A 68 18.90 2.07 -19.57
C GLY A 68 19.94 1.51 -18.59
N LEU A 69 19.65 1.49 -17.29
CA LEU A 69 20.56 0.93 -16.28
C LEU A 69 20.66 -0.60 -16.40
N SER A 70 21.87 -1.13 -16.21
CA SER A 70 22.08 -2.56 -16.06
C SER A 70 21.45 -3.10 -14.77
N ALA A 71 21.35 -4.44 -14.67
CA ALA A 71 20.84 -5.08 -13.46
C ALA A 71 21.68 -4.76 -12.21
N ARG A 72 23.01 -4.62 -12.36
CA ARG A 72 23.92 -4.25 -11.26
C ARG A 72 23.79 -2.79 -10.82
N GLU A 73 23.45 -1.89 -11.74
CA GLU A 73 23.21 -0.48 -11.44
C GLU A 73 21.83 -0.29 -10.79
N THR A 74 20.80 -0.95 -11.32
CA THR A 74 19.46 -1.02 -10.69
C THR A 74 19.55 -1.61 -9.27
N ALA A 75 20.34 -2.67 -9.07
CA ALA A 75 20.63 -3.23 -7.76
C ALA A 75 21.28 -2.23 -6.80
N HIS A 76 22.09 -1.30 -7.33
CA HIS A 76 22.70 -0.24 -6.55
C HIS A 76 21.66 0.82 -6.16
N VAL A 77 20.79 1.26 -7.08
CA VAL A 77 19.64 2.14 -6.80
C VAL A 77 18.76 1.57 -5.68
N LEU A 78 18.42 0.28 -5.77
CA LEU A 78 17.63 -0.43 -4.74
C LEU A 78 18.36 -0.52 -3.38
N ALA A 79 19.68 -0.67 -3.39
CA ALA A 79 20.49 -0.67 -2.17
C ALA A 79 20.53 0.71 -1.49
N ILE A 80 20.60 1.80 -2.27
CA ILE A 80 20.50 3.18 -1.75
C ILE A 80 19.11 3.40 -1.13
N ALA A 81 18.03 3.12 -1.86
CA ALA A 81 16.66 3.29 -1.36
C ALA A 81 16.39 2.50 -0.06
N ARG A 82 16.94 1.28 0.06
CA ARG A 82 16.87 0.50 1.30
C ARG A 82 17.53 1.23 2.46
N VAL A 83 18.75 1.75 2.27
CA VAL A 83 19.53 2.40 3.34
C VAL A 83 18.88 3.72 3.75
N GLU A 84 18.46 4.54 2.77
CA GLU A 84 17.94 5.89 3.03
C GLU A 84 16.54 5.91 3.64
N SER A 85 15.60 5.09 3.14
CA SER A 85 14.19 5.16 3.55
C SER A 85 13.59 3.85 4.03
N GLY A 86 14.26 2.73 3.81
CA GLY A 86 13.67 1.40 3.98
C GLY A 86 12.49 1.19 3.02
N PHE A 87 12.57 1.77 1.81
CA PHE A 87 11.51 1.81 0.80
C PHE A 87 10.20 2.49 1.25
N ASN A 88 10.25 3.36 2.28
CA ASN A 88 9.11 4.19 2.66
C ASN A 88 9.10 5.50 1.84
N PRO A 89 8.09 5.74 0.96
CA PRO A 89 8.02 6.95 0.14
C PRO A 89 7.67 8.22 0.94
N ASP A 90 7.30 8.08 2.21
CA ASP A 90 7.00 9.16 3.13
C ASP A 90 8.10 9.44 4.17
N ALA A 91 9.19 8.66 4.18
CA ALA A 91 10.27 8.81 5.16
C ALA A 91 10.82 10.24 5.21
N ALA A 92 11.08 10.77 6.40
CA ALA A 92 11.75 12.06 6.55
C ALA A 92 12.75 12.05 7.71
N ALA A 93 13.85 12.78 7.57
CA ALA A 93 14.79 12.99 8.67
C ALA A 93 14.24 14.06 9.62
N GLY A 94 14.31 13.81 10.94
CA GLY A 94 13.97 14.83 11.94
C GLY A 94 14.95 16.01 11.97
N THR A 95 16.20 15.82 11.54
CA THR A 95 17.31 16.76 11.75
C THR A 95 17.62 17.66 10.55
N THR A 96 17.09 17.35 9.36
CA THR A 96 17.33 18.05 8.09
C THR A 96 16.04 18.07 7.26
N SER A 97 16.02 18.68 6.07
CA SER A 97 14.92 18.52 5.12
C SER A 97 15.01 17.25 4.25
N ALA A 98 15.87 16.30 4.61
CA ALA A 98 15.99 15.03 3.91
C ALA A 98 14.66 14.29 3.94
N SER A 99 14.12 13.95 2.77
CA SER A 99 12.79 13.33 2.63
C SER A 99 12.69 12.38 1.44
N GLY A 100 11.74 11.45 1.54
CA GLY A 100 11.41 10.48 0.50
C GLY A 100 12.33 9.27 0.42
N VAL A 101 12.11 8.45 -0.63
CA VAL A 101 12.78 7.17 -0.92
C VAL A 101 14.31 7.28 -0.90
N GLY A 102 14.84 8.40 -1.41
CA GLY A 102 16.26 8.72 -1.47
C GLY A 102 16.72 9.84 -0.52
N GLN A 103 15.94 10.17 0.51
CA GLN A 103 16.26 11.17 1.55
C GLN A 103 16.87 12.49 1.00
N PHE A 104 16.29 13.02 -0.06
CA PHE A 104 16.73 14.27 -0.68
C PHE A 104 16.46 15.46 0.25
N ILE A 105 17.47 16.27 0.54
CA ILE A 105 17.27 17.64 1.04
C ILE A 105 16.69 18.53 -0.06
N ASP A 106 15.89 19.55 0.29
CA ASP A 106 15.14 20.38 -0.68
C ASP A 106 15.99 20.82 -1.89
N ASP A 107 17.12 21.51 -1.66
CA ASP A 107 18.00 22.05 -2.71
C ASP A 107 18.49 20.96 -3.70
N THR A 108 18.69 19.73 -3.22
CA THR A 108 19.11 18.60 -4.07
C THR A 108 17.90 17.96 -4.75
N GLY A 109 16.76 17.86 -4.06
CA GLY A 109 15.51 17.36 -4.63
C GLY A 109 15.02 18.23 -5.80
N GLU A 110 15.10 19.55 -5.67
CA GLU A 110 14.72 20.51 -6.72
C GLU A 110 15.52 20.30 -8.01
N ALA A 111 16.83 20.03 -7.88
CA ALA A 111 17.70 19.72 -9.03
C ALA A 111 17.28 18.44 -9.80
N TYR A 112 16.53 17.54 -9.16
CA TYR A 112 15.96 16.32 -9.77
C TYR A 112 14.43 16.35 -9.90
N GLY A 113 13.81 17.53 -9.84
CA GLY A 113 12.37 17.72 -10.10
C GLY A 113 11.44 17.41 -8.93
N LEU A 114 11.96 17.27 -7.71
CA LEU A 114 11.17 17.17 -6.48
C LEU A 114 10.94 18.56 -5.87
N GLY A 115 9.76 18.77 -5.28
CA GLY A 115 9.42 19.97 -4.55
C GLY A 115 8.16 19.77 -3.71
N THR A 116 7.62 20.86 -3.17
CA THR A 116 6.49 20.80 -2.23
C THR A 116 5.25 20.06 -2.74
N ALA A 117 5.02 20.02 -4.06
CA ALA A 117 3.88 19.33 -4.65
C ALA A 117 4.05 17.80 -4.84
N ASN A 118 5.28 17.29 -4.88
CA ASN A 118 5.57 15.91 -5.29
C ASN A 118 6.72 15.22 -4.51
N ARG A 119 7.27 15.84 -3.45
CA ARG A 119 8.34 15.26 -2.61
C ARG A 119 8.02 13.87 -2.04
N PHE A 120 6.73 13.55 -1.89
CA PHE A 120 6.20 12.27 -1.42
C PHE A 120 5.43 11.48 -2.49
N ASP A 121 5.53 11.85 -3.78
CA ASP A 121 5.05 11.02 -4.89
C ASP A 121 6.08 9.93 -5.22
N ALA A 122 5.68 8.67 -5.19
CA ALA A 122 6.63 7.56 -5.28
C ALA A 122 7.32 7.44 -6.65
N ASP A 123 6.65 7.81 -7.75
CA ASP A 123 7.25 7.76 -9.09
C ASP A 123 8.23 8.91 -9.32
N ALA A 124 7.86 10.13 -8.95
CA ALA A 124 8.74 11.29 -9.00
C ALA A 124 10.03 11.03 -8.20
N GLN A 125 9.91 10.45 -6.99
CA GLN A 125 11.05 10.07 -6.16
C GLN A 125 11.90 8.96 -6.81
N ALA A 126 11.29 7.97 -7.47
CA ALA A 126 12.02 6.93 -8.18
C ALA A 126 12.82 7.51 -9.37
N ARG A 127 12.20 8.38 -10.17
CA ARG A 127 12.87 9.10 -11.28
C ARG A 127 14.03 9.97 -10.76
N ALA A 128 13.82 10.69 -9.67
CA ALA A 128 14.83 11.53 -9.05
C ALA A 128 16.03 10.70 -8.52
N LEU A 129 15.76 9.59 -7.84
CA LEU A 129 16.82 8.70 -7.32
C LEU A 129 17.64 8.03 -8.45
N VAL A 130 16.98 7.58 -9.52
CA VAL A 130 17.66 7.01 -10.70
C VAL A 130 18.55 8.06 -11.39
N SER A 131 18.05 9.29 -11.54
CA SER A 131 18.81 10.40 -12.14
C SER A 131 20.03 10.79 -11.28
N HIS A 132 19.84 10.94 -9.97
CA HIS A 132 20.92 11.25 -9.02
C HIS A 132 21.94 10.12 -8.92
N PHE A 133 21.52 8.86 -9.07
CA PHE A 133 22.44 7.71 -9.16
C PHE A 133 23.32 7.81 -10.40
N ILE A 134 22.76 8.15 -11.57
CA ILE A 134 23.50 8.31 -12.84
C ILE A 134 24.59 9.38 -12.71
N ASP A 135 24.25 10.56 -12.20
CA ASP A 135 25.22 11.66 -12.04
C ASP A 135 26.37 11.30 -11.09
N ASN A 136 26.05 10.59 -10.00
CA ASN A 136 27.04 10.13 -9.02
C ASN A 136 27.91 8.98 -9.54
N ARG A 137 27.36 8.06 -10.33
CA ARG A 137 28.10 7.03 -11.09
C ARG A 137 29.11 7.69 -12.01
N GLU A 138 28.65 8.59 -12.87
CA GLU A 138 29.56 9.28 -13.80
C GLU A 138 30.62 10.12 -13.09
N LEU A 139 30.30 10.72 -11.94
CA LEU A 139 31.27 11.44 -11.13
C LEU A 139 32.35 10.49 -10.56
N ALA A 140 31.96 9.32 -10.06
CA ALA A 140 32.88 8.30 -9.56
C ALA A 140 33.77 7.74 -10.68
N ASP A 141 33.21 7.53 -11.87
CA ASP A 141 33.94 7.06 -13.06
C ASP A 141 34.93 8.13 -13.56
N ARG A 142 34.50 9.39 -13.72
CA ARG A 142 35.37 10.53 -14.08
C ARG A 142 36.53 10.73 -13.10
N ARG A 143 36.39 10.29 -11.85
CA ARG A 143 37.41 10.38 -10.80
C ARG A 143 38.18 9.07 -10.60
N GLY A 144 37.89 7.99 -11.32
CA GLY A 144 38.56 6.70 -11.21
C GLY A 144 38.34 5.99 -9.87
N GLN A 145 37.20 6.25 -9.20
CA GLN A 145 36.93 5.83 -7.82
C GLN A 145 36.00 4.61 -7.70
N GLY A 146 35.32 4.25 -8.79
CA GLY A 146 34.47 3.06 -8.87
C GLY A 146 33.17 3.14 -8.05
N GLY A 147 32.36 2.08 -8.17
CA GLY A 147 30.97 2.07 -7.68
C GLY A 147 30.77 2.36 -6.18
N ILE A 148 31.79 2.15 -5.36
CA ILE A 148 31.72 2.39 -3.91
C ILE A 148 31.58 3.88 -3.56
N TYR A 149 32.04 4.77 -4.44
CA TYR A 149 31.89 6.22 -4.27
C TYR A 149 30.51 6.74 -4.67
N ILE A 150 29.66 5.95 -5.31
CA ILE A 150 28.33 6.41 -5.76
C ILE A 150 27.46 6.78 -4.55
N TYR A 151 27.33 5.85 -3.59
CA TYR A 151 26.62 6.14 -2.34
C TYR A 151 27.33 7.20 -1.48
N LYS A 152 28.67 7.21 -1.48
CA LYS A 152 29.43 8.30 -0.84
C LYS A 152 29.00 9.67 -1.38
N TYR A 153 28.78 9.80 -2.68
CA TYR A 153 28.34 11.04 -3.29
C TYR A 153 26.86 11.34 -3.08
N HIS A 154 26.02 10.31 -3.04
CA HIS A 154 24.63 10.46 -2.62
C HIS A 154 24.50 11.04 -1.19
N HIS A 155 25.27 10.49 -0.23
CA HIS A 155 25.19 10.85 1.19
C HIS A 155 25.98 12.12 1.56
N ASP A 156 27.24 12.25 1.14
CA ASP A 156 28.11 13.38 1.52
C ASP A 156 28.15 14.51 0.48
N GLY A 157 27.73 14.23 -0.74
CA GLY A 157 28.05 15.06 -1.91
C GLY A 157 29.52 14.97 -2.35
N PRO A 158 29.90 15.69 -3.42
CA PRO A 158 31.18 15.53 -4.13
C PRO A 158 32.43 16.01 -3.37
N VAL A 159 32.26 16.81 -2.30
CA VAL A 159 33.34 17.56 -1.63
C VAL A 159 33.46 17.26 -0.14
N ARG A 160 32.35 16.96 0.55
CA ARG A 160 32.36 16.72 2.00
C ARG A 160 32.72 15.27 2.32
N ASP A 161 32.97 14.99 3.59
CA ASP A 161 33.14 13.64 4.12
C ASP A 161 32.42 13.58 5.47
N TYR A 162 31.28 12.89 5.50
CA TYR A 162 30.52 12.60 6.71
C TYR A 162 30.53 11.08 7.01
N GLY A 163 31.47 10.35 6.40
CA GLY A 163 31.58 8.90 6.51
C GLY A 163 30.76 8.12 5.47
N GLY A 164 30.23 8.77 4.43
CA GLY A 164 29.45 8.13 3.37
C GLY A 164 30.19 7.00 2.64
N LEU A 165 31.53 7.06 2.56
CA LEU A 165 32.33 5.97 1.99
C LEU A 165 32.23 4.69 2.82
N ARG A 166 32.41 4.81 4.14
CA ARG A 166 32.28 3.66 5.06
C ARG A 166 30.84 3.14 5.12
N LEU A 167 29.84 4.01 5.04
CA LEU A 167 28.45 3.57 4.94
C LEU A 167 28.19 2.82 3.62
N SER A 168 28.83 3.21 2.51
CA SER A 168 28.79 2.45 1.26
C SER A 168 29.37 1.04 1.43
N GLU A 169 30.57 0.95 2.01
CA GLU A 169 31.27 -0.31 2.36
C GLU A 169 30.41 -1.22 3.25
N ASP A 170 29.84 -0.67 4.33
CA ASP A 170 29.15 -1.43 5.37
C ASP A 170 27.69 -1.78 5.04
N LYS A 171 27.02 -0.99 4.18
CA LYS A 171 25.55 -1.05 4.00
C LYS A 171 25.08 -1.23 2.57
N VAL A 172 25.76 -0.65 1.58
CA VAL A 172 25.31 -0.67 0.17
C VAL A 172 26.00 -1.79 -0.61
N MET A 173 27.33 -1.81 -0.60
CA MET A 173 28.12 -2.80 -1.34
C MET A 173 27.77 -4.27 -1.02
N PRO A 174 27.49 -4.67 0.24
CA PRO A 174 27.14 -6.05 0.57
C PRO A 174 25.79 -6.52 0.00
N LEU A 175 24.92 -5.59 -0.44
CA LEU A 175 23.61 -5.92 -1.01
C LEU A 175 23.69 -6.22 -2.52
N LEU A 176 24.69 -5.68 -3.21
CA LEU A 176 24.71 -5.59 -4.68
C LEU A 176 24.59 -6.94 -5.38
N ASP A 177 25.32 -7.97 -4.95
CA ASP A 177 25.32 -9.25 -5.66
C ASP A 177 23.99 -10.01 -5.48
N ARG A 178 23.32 -9.85 -4.32
CA ARG A 178 21.97 -10.40 -4.10
C ARG A 178 20.93 -9.62 -4.91
N TYR A 179 21.01 -8.30 -4.88
CA TYR A 179 20.05 -7.44 -5.59
C TYR A 179 20.27 -7.52 -7.11
N THR A 180 21.49 -7.75 -7.59
CA THR A 180 21.77 -8.00 -9.02
C THR A 180 21.05 -9.25 -9.48
N LYS A 181 21.12 -10.37 -8.72
CA LYS A 181 20.39 -11.61 -9.05
C LYS A 181 18.87 -11.44 -9.03
N PHE A 182 18.34 -10.65 -8.09
CA PHE A 182 16.92 -10.28 -8.05
C PHE A 182 16.53 -9.53 -9.33
N VAL A 183 17.25 -8.46 -9.68
CA VAL A 183 16.97 -7.68 -10.89
C VAL A 183 17.19 -8.50 -12.17
N GLU A 184 18.20 -9.37 -12.21
CA GLU A 184 18.43 -10.29 -13.34
C GLU A 184 17.29 -11.28 -13.52
N ALA A 185 16.66 -11.77 -12.45
CA ALA A 185 15.46 -12.60 -12.56
C ALA A 185 14.31 -11.80 -13.21
N GLU A 186 14.04 -10.58 -12.72
CA GLU A 186 13.03 -9.66 -13.25
C GLU A 186 13.31 -9.17 -14.69
N PHE A 187 14.59 -9.09 -15.09
CA PHE A 187 15.00 -8.69 -16.44
C PHE A 187 14.99 -9.89 -17.41
N ASN A 188 15.31 -11.10 -16.93
CA ASN A 188 15.31 -12.30 -17.76
C ASN A 188 13.89 -12.81 -18.02
N PHE A 189 12.96 -12.63 -17.08
CA PHE A 189 11.53 -12.91 -17.26
C PHE A 189 10.95 -12.13 -18.48
N ASP A 190 11.28 -10.84 -18.61
CA ASP A 190 10.94 -10.03 -19.80
C ASP A 190 11.57 -10.56 -21.10
N ARG A 191 12.78 -11.12 -21.04
CA ARG A 191 13.52 -11.58 -22.24
C ARG A 191 13.12 -12.97 -22.71
N THR A 192 12.85 -13.91 -21.81
CA THR A 192 12.47 -15.30 -22.18
C THR A 192 11.00 -15.40 -22.58
N GLY A 193 10.11 -14.57 -22.02
CA GLY A 193 8.70 -14.50 -22.42
C GLY A 193 8.43 -13.95 -23.83
N ALA A 194 9.48 -13.53 -24.56
CA ALA A 194 9.39 -12.94 -25.89
C ALA A 194 10.09 -13.75 -27.01
N GLN A 195 10.70 -14.90 -26.70
CA GLN A 195 11.60 -15.65 -27.61
C GLN A 195 11.31 -17.17 -27.67
N SER A 196 10.03 -17.56 -27.59
CA SER A 196 9.49 -18.86 -28.06
C SER A 196 7.97 -18.65 -28.24
N ASP A 197 7.28 -19.11 -29.30
CA ASP A 197 7.53 -20.29 -30.12
C ASP A 197 7.44 -20.06 -31.64
N SER A 198 8.28 -20.80 -32.37
CA SER A 198 7.90 -21.38 -33.66
C SER A 198 8.40 -22.82 -33.72
N HIS A 199 7.59 -23.74 -34.28
CA HIS A 199 7.84 -25.20 -34.48
C HIS A 199 7.61 -26.21 -33.32
N MET A 200 6.34 -26.61 -33.17
CA MET A 200 5.80 -27.96 -33.48
C MET A 200 6.38 -29.26 -32.83
N GLN A 201 5.53 -29.93 -32.02
CA GLN A 201 5.39 -31.40 -31.76
C GLN A 201 6.59 -32.19 -31.18
N SER A 202 6.55 -32.72 -29.95
CA SER A 202 5.73 -33.89 -29.53
C SER A 202 5.95 -34.22 -28.02
N ALA A 203 5.05 -34.99 -27.39
CA ALA A 203 4.99 -35.29 -25.93
C ALA A 203 4.62 -36.77 -25.67
N PRO A 204 4.48 -37.29 -24.41
CA PRO A 204 4.81 -36.77 -23.06
C PRO A 204 5.99 -37.61 -22.44
N ALA A 205 6.32 -37.65 -21.13
CA ALA A 205 5.80 -37.10 -19.85
C ALA A 205 7.00 -36.64 -18.96
N GLU A 206 7.01 -36.46 -17.63
CA GLU A 206 6.14 -36.75 -16.46
C GLU A 206 5.85 -35.46 -15.65
N ALA A 207 4.95 -35.51 -14.67
CA ALA A 207 4.45 -34.34 -13.92
C ALA A 207 4.77 -34.41 -12.42
N GLU A 208 5.06 -33.24 -11.82
CA GLU A 208 4.79 -32.86 -10.42
C GLU A 208 4.74 -31.31 -10.37
N VAL A 209 4.06 -30.73 -9.37
CA VAL A 209 3.38 -29.42 -9.49
C VAL A 209 3.94 -28.37 -8.53
N GLY A 210 4.01 -27.10 -8.95
CA GLY A 210 4.31 -25.96 -8.09
C GLY A 210 4.22 -24.63 -8.82
N ALA A 211 3.03 -24.02 -8.85
CA ALA A 211 2.74 -22.83 -9.66
C ALA A 211 3.62 -21.62 -9.31
N ALA A 212 4.30 -21.06 -10.31
CA ALA A 212 4.96 -19.77 -10.26
C ALA A 212 4.23 -18.81 -11.21
N SER A 213 4.02 -17.56 -10.78
CA SER A 213 3.16 -16.56 -11.44
C SER A 213 3.53 -16.36 -12.91
N GLU A 214 2.69 -16.86 -13.82
CA GLU A 214 2.76 -16.64 -15.25
C GLU A 214 2.21 -15.24 -15.59
N LEU A 215 2.78 -14.52 -16.56
CA LEU A 215 2.22 -13.27 -17.08
C LEU A 215 1.01 -13.58 -17.94
N VAL A 216 -0.21 -13.36 -17.44
CA VAL A 216 -1.43 -13.78 -18.15
C VAL A 216 -2.02 -12.65 -19.01
N ARG A 217 -2.22 -12.85 -20.32
CA ARG A 217 -2.69 -11.85 -21.28
C ARG A 217 -3.51 -12.42 -22.43
N GLU A 218 -4.15 -11.52 -23.18
CA GLU A 218 -5.02 -11.87 -24.31
C GLU A 218 -4.33 -12.76 -25.36
N GLY A 219 -5.03 -13.83 -25.75
CA GLY A 219 -4.56 -14.89 -26.63
C GLY A 219 -4.06 -16.15 -25.92
N GLN A 220 -3.68 -16.07 -24.64
CA GLN A 220 -3.21 -17.25 -23.89
C GLN A 220 -4.35 -18.17 -23.45
N ARG A 221 -3.97 -19.42 -23.14
CA ARG A 221 -4.89 -20.48 -22.68
C ARG A 221 -4.22 -21.35 -21.64
N GLY A 222 -4.95 -21.79 -20.63
CA GLY A 222 -4.39 -22.69 -19.61
C GLY A 222 -5.12 -22.68 -18.29
N GLN A 223 -4.48 -23.30 -17.29
CA GLN A 223 -5.03 -23.40 -15.94
C GLN A 223 -4.96 -22.07 -15.18
N GLY A 224 -3.85 -21.33 -15.28
CA GLY A 224 -3.74 -19.98 -14.70
C GLY A 224 -4.77 -18.99 -15.26
N VAL A 225 -5.16 -19.15 -16.54
CA VAL A 225 -6.27 -18.38 -17.15
C VAL A 225 -7.61 -18.74 -16.49
N ARG A 226 -7.88 -20.02 -16.20
CA ARG A 226 -9.11 -20.43 -15.50
C ARG A 226 -9.17 -19.88 -14.08
N GLU A 227 -8.05 -19.91 -13.37
CA GLU A 227 -7.95 -19.43 -11.99
C GLU A 227 -8.13 -17.91 -11.92
N LEU A 228 -7.52 -17.17 -12.84
CA LEU A 228 -7.77 -15.75 -13.07
C LEU A 228 -9.26 -15.46 -13.35
N GLN A 229 -9.86 -16.15 -14.34
CA GLN A 229 -11.25 -15.97 -14.72
C GLN A 229 -12.20 -16.29 -13.55
N ALA A 230 -11.92 -17.35 -12.79
CA ALA A 230 -12.68 -17.73 -11.61
C ALA A 230 -12.57 -16.70 -10.47
N GLY A 231 -11.37 -16.15 -10.23
CA GLY A 231 -11.17 -15.07 -9.25
C GLY A 231 -11.92 -13.80 -9.62
N LEU A 232 -11.83 -13.36 -10.87
CA LEU A 232 -12.56 -12.21 -11.40
C LEU A 232 -14.09 -12.43 -11.31
N ALA A 233 -14.58 -13.61 -11.71
CA ALA A 233 -15.99 -13.97 -11.63
C ALA A 233 -16.51 -14.01 -10.18
N ALA A 234 -15.73 -14.55 -9.23
CA ALA A 234 -16.08 -14.59 -7.82
C ALA A 234 -16.27 -13.18 -7.22
N LEU A 235 -15.43 -12.23 -7.65
CA LEU A 235 -15.51 -10.82 -7.29
C LEU A 235 -16.63 -10.05 -8.00
N GLY A 236 -17.24 -10.63 -9.04
CA GLY A 236 -18.34 -10.01 -9.80
C GLY A 236 -17.90 -9.27 -11.07
N PHE A 237 -16.62 -9.32 -11.44
CA PHE A 237 -16.15 -8.76 -12.71
C PHE A 237 -16.72 -9.56 -13.89
N SER A 238 -17.21 -8.83 -14.89
CA SER A 238 -17.95 -9.34 -16.04
C SER A 238 -17.46 -8.69 -17.33
N ASP A 239 -17.94 -9.17 -18.48
CA ASP A 239 -17.65 -8.53 -19.77
C ASP A 239 -18.40 -7.20 -19.94
N SER A 240 -18.09 -6.45 -21.00
CA SER A 240 -18.77 -5.19 -21.38
C SER A 240 -20.30 -5.29 -21.59
N ARG A 241 -20.90 -6.49 -21.51
CA ARG A 241 -22.36 -6.71 -21.59
C ARG A 241 -22.95 -7.18 -20.25
N GLY A 242 -22.17 -7.15 -19.17
CA GLY A 242 -22.58 -7.61 -17.84
C GLY A 242 -22.75 -9.13 -17.73
N ALA A 243 -22.28 -9.89 -18.72
CA ALA A 243 -22.33 -11.35 -18.66
C ALA A 243 -21.15 -11.86 -17.80
N PRO A 244 -21.39 -12.75 -16.82
CA PRO A 244 -20.33 -13.34 -16.02
C PRO A 244 -19.21 -13.93 -16.88
N LEU A 245 -17.98 -13.86 -16.37
CA LEU A 245 -16.86 -14.60 -16.94
C LEU A 245 -17.07 -16.09 -16.73
N GLU A 246 -16.92 -16.85 -17.82
CA GLU A 246 -16.77 -18.31 -17.75
C GLU A 246 -15.29 -18.64 -17.57
N ALA A 247 -14.97 -19.55 -16.65
CA ALA A 247 -13.61 -20.05 -16.45
C ALA A 247 -13.27 -21.14 -17.49
N ASP A 248 -13.33 -20.80 -18.77
CA ASP A 248 -13.03 -21.69 -19.89
C ASP A 248 -11.52 -21.96 -20.06
N GLY A 249 -10.69 -21.05 -19.55
CA GLY A 249 -9.24 -21.08 -19.67
C GLY A 249 -8.74 -20.51 -20.98
N VAL A 250 -9.50 -19.62 -21.62
CA VAL A 250 -9.13 -18.91 -22.84
C VAL A 250 -9.23 -17.40 -22.59
N PHE A 251 -8.08 -16.72 -22.57
CA PHE A 251 -8.02 -15.29 -22.33
C PHE A 251 -8.38 -14.56 -23.63
N GLY A 252 -9.67 -14.45 -23.91
CA GLY A 252 -10.20 -13.66 -25.02
C GLY A 252 -10.46 -12.20 -24.64
N PRO A 253 -11.04 -11.40 -25.57
CA PRO A 253 -11.37 -10.00 -25.33
C PRO A 253 -12.21 -9.77 -24.06
N ARG A 254 -13.16 -10.68 -23.78
CA ARG A 254 -14.02 -10.64 -22.57
C ARG A 254 -13.20 -10.69 -21.27
N THR A 255 -12.14 -11.50 -21.23
CA THR A 255 -11.22 -11.58 -20.08
C THR A 255 -10.31 -10.35 -20.02
N ALA A 256 -9.85 -9.85 -21.17
CA ALA A 256 -9.04 -8.63 -21.24
C ALA A 256 -9.81 -7.38 -20.75
N GLU A 257 -11.09 -7.27 -21.08
CA GLU A 257 -11.99 -6.22 -20.58
C GLU A 257 -12.13 -6.30 -19.06
N ALA A 258 -12.51 -7.46 -18.52
CA ALA A 258 -12.67 -7.66 -17.09
C ALA A 258 -11.37 -7.43 -16.30
N VAL A 259 -10.22 -7.81 -16.86
CA VAL A 259 -8.89 -7.50 -16.30
C VAL A 259 -8.63 -6.00 -16.28
N ARG A 260 -8.95 -5.25 -17.35
CA ARG A 260 -8.77 -3.78 -17.37
C ARG A 260 -9.70 -3.09 -16.38
N THR A 261 -10.95 -3.53 -16.26
CA THR A 261 -11.89 -3.02 -15.26
C THR A 261 -11.36 -3.28 -13.85
N PHE A 262 -10.92 -4.52 -13.57
CA PHE A 262 -10.28 -4.88 -12.31
C PHE A 262 -9.03 -4.04 -12.03
N GLN A 263 -8.13 -3.88 -13.00
CA GLN A 263 -6.94 -3.03 -12.86
C GLN A 263 -7.32 -1.59 -12.53
N THR A 264 -8.33 -1.04 -13.20
CA THR A 264 -8.82 0.33 -12.96
C THR A 264 -9.40 0.48 -11.55
N GLU A 265 -10.31 -0.41 -11.14
CA GLU A 265 -10.95 -0.37 -9.81
C GLU A 265 -9.97 -0.62 -8.65
N HIS A 266 -8.83 -1.27 -8.94
CA HIS A 266 -7.78 -1.54 -7.96
C HIS A 266 -6.52 -0.65 -8.11
N GLY A 267 -6.60 0.44 -8.88
CA GLY A 267 -5.52 1.44 -8.99
C GLY A 267 -4.23 0.93 -9.66
N LEU A 268 -4.34 -0.08 -10.51
CA LEU A 268 -3.23 -0.70 -11.25
C LEU A 268 -3.13 -0.13 -12.67
N GLN A 269 -1.98 -0.35 -13.32
CA GLN A 269 -1.78 -0.04 -14.73
C GLN A 269 -2.83 -0.77 -15.60
N THR A 270 -3.68 -0.01 -16.30
CA THR A 270 -4.80 -0.53 -17.08
C THR A 270 -4.39 -0.97 -18.49
N ASP A 271 -3.54 -1.99 -18.60
CA ASP A 271 -3.06 -2.52 -19.88
C ASP A 271 -3.81 -3.78 -20.36
N GLY A 272 -4.49 -4.50 -19.46
CA GLY A 272 -5.09 -5.80 -19.72
C GLY A 272 -4.11 -6.98 -19.60
N VAL A 273 -2.94 -6.75 -19.02
CA VAL A 273 -1.90 -7.75 -18.76
C VAL A 273 -1.87 -8.08 -17.28
N VAL A 274 -2.22 -9.31 -16.94
CA VAL A 274 -2.20 -9.83 -15.57
C VAL A 274 -0.78 -10.22 -15.20
N GLY A 275 0.02 -9.20 -14.89
CA GLY A 275 1.30 -9.38 -14.20
C GLY A 275 1.14 -9.69 -12.71
N PRO A 276 2.25 -9.91 -11.99
CA PRO A 276 2.25 -10.21 -10.56
C PRO A 276 1.45 -9.21 -9.71
N LEU A 277 1.43 -7.92 -10.07
CA LEU A 277 0.61 -6.90 -9.39
C LEU A 277 -0.89 -7.19 -9.50
N THR A 278 -1.36 -7.57 -10.70
CA THR A 278 -2.77 -7.87 -10.94
C THR A 278 -3.17 -9.19 -10.26
N HIS A 279 -2.32 -10.22 -10.30
CA HIS A 279 -2.52 -11.46 -9.54
C HIS A 279 -2.59 -11.21 -8.03
N ASN A 280 -1.61 -10.50 -7.45
CA ASN A 280 -1.58 -10.22 -6.01
C ASN A 280 -2.77 -9.33 -5.56
N ALA A 281 -3.27 -8.44 -6.41
CA ALA A 281 -4.50 -7.71 -6.13
C ALA A 281 -5.72 -8.64 -6.14
N LEU A 282 -5.83 -9.50 -7.16
CA LEU A 282 -6.95 -10.42 -7.34
C LEU A 282 -7.07 -11.41 -6.16
N ASP A 283 -5.95 -12.04 -5.79
CA ASP A 283 -5.90 -13.00 -4.68
C ASP A 283 -6.33 -12.34 -3.36
N ARG A 284 -5.85 -11.12 -3.07
CA ARG A 284 -6.24 -10.36 -1.88
C ARG A 284 -7.73 -10.04 -1.86
N ALA A 285 -8.27 -9.59 -2.99
CA ALA A 285 -9.69 -9.29 -3.10
C ALA A 285 -10.55 -10.55 -2.90
N VAL A 286 -10.20 -11.68 -3.52
CA VAL A 286 -10.90 -12.97 -3.35
C VAL A 286 -10.86 -13.45 -1.89
N HIS A 287 -9.70 -13.38 -1.24
CA HIS A 287 -9.55 -13.76 0.17
C HIS A 287 -10.34 -12.84 1.12
N ALA A 288 -10.38 -11.53 0.85
CA ALA A 288 -11.18 -10.57 1.61
C ALA A 288 -12.68 -10.86 1.47
N GLN A 289 -13.17 -11.14 0.25
CA GLN A 289 -14.56 -11.50 0.00
C GLN A 289 -14.95 -12.83 0.66
N ALA A 290 -14.06 -13.84 0.61
CA ALA A 290 -14.26 -15.12 1.30
C ALA A 290 -14.30 -14.94 2.83
N SER A 291 -13.41 -14.10 3.38
CA SER A 291 -13.37 -13.79 4.81
C SER A 291 -14.63 -13.05 5.27
N ALA A 292 -15.12 -12.09 4.49
CA ALA A 292 -16.38 -11.38 4.74
C ALA A 292 -17.61 -12.31 4.72
N ARG A 293 -17.60 -13.35 3.88
CA ARG A 293 -18.66 -14.39 3.84
C ARG A 293 -18.56 -15.44 4.95
N SER A 294 -17.42 -15.55 5.64
CA SER A 294 -17.20 -16.53 6.71
C SER A 294 -17.52 -16.03 8.12
N VAL A 295 -17.89 -14.75 8.27
CA VAL A 295 -18.44 -14.23 9.53
C VAL A 295 -19.79 -14.90 9.79
N PRO A 296 -19.99 -15.64 10.89
CA PRO A 296 -21.27 -16.30 11.15
C PRO A 296 -22.36 -15.27 11.43
N GLU A 297 -23.53 -15.47 10.80
CA GLU A 297 -24.73 -14.59 10.83
C GLU A 297 -25.43 -14.51 12.20
N ASN A 298 -24.71 -14.78 13.29
CA ASN A 298 -25.22 -14.69 14.66
C ASN A 298 -24.25 -13.99 15.63
N ALA A 299 -23.33 -13.17 15.10
CA ALA A 299 -22.60 -12.18 15.87
C ALA A 299 -23.29 -10.81 15.71
N GLN A 300 -24.32 -10.55 16.53
CA GLN A 300 -24.84 -9.19 16.68
C GLN A 300 -23.71 -8.30 17.21
N PRO A 301 -23.32 -7.22 16.51
CA PRO A 301 -22.29 -6.33 17.03
C PRO A 301 -22.85 -5.60 18.25
N ALA A 302 -22.14 -5.70 19.38
CA ALA A 302 -22.25 -4.69 20.43
C ALA A 302 -21.65 -3.39 19.88
N GLY A 303 -22.44 -2.67 19.07
CA GLY A 303 -22.04 -1.44 18.43
C GLY A 303 -21.53 -0.43 19.46
N THR A 304 -20.48 0.30 19.13
CA THR A 304 -20.00 1.35 20.03
C THR A 304 -21.09 2.41 20.18
N PRO A 305 -21.08 3.20 21.26
CA PRO A 305 -22.02 4.32 21.41
C PRO A 305 -22.01 5.30 20.22
N LEU A 306 -20.91 5.36 19.45
CA LEU A 306 -20.77 6.16 18.24
C LEU A 306 -21.48 5.54 17.02
N ASP A 307 -21.44 4.21 16.87
CA ASP A 307 -22.14 3.48 15.81
C ASP A 307 -23.66 3.58 15.95
N ALA A 308 -24.16 3.51 17.19
CA ALA A 308 -25.57 3.73 17.50
C ALA A 308 -26.01 5.14 17.09
N LEU A 309 -25.20 6.17 17.39
CA LEU A 309 -25.45 7.55 16.98
C LEU A 309 -25.50 7.72 15.45
N LEU A 310 -24.49 7.19 14.74
CA LEU A 310 -24.42 7.24 13.28
C LEU A 310 -25.59 6.51 12.60
N THR A 311 -26.04 5.41 13.21
CA THR A 311 -27.19 4.63 12.71
C THR A 311 -28.49 5.42 12.83
N VAL A 312 -28.76 6.02 13.99
CA VAL A 312 -29.98 6.80 14.22
C VAL A 312 -29.96 8.11 13.42
N ALA A 313 -28.81 8.78 13.31
CA ALA A 313 -28.66 9.99 12.48
C ALA A 313 -29.04 9.75 11.00
N ARG A 314 -28.72 8.57 10.45
CA ARG A 314 -29.09 8.19 9.07
C ARG A 314 -30.58 7.89 8.88
N GLN A 315 -31.32 7.62 9.96
CA GLN A 315 -32.76 7.35 9.90
C GLN A 315 -33.60 8.64 9.87
N GLY A 316 -33.01 9.80 10.17
CA GLY A 316 -33.66 11.11 10.04
C GLY A 316 -34.71 11.43 11.10
N ASP A 317 -34.85 10.59 12.13
CA ASP A 317 -35.73 10.83 13.28
C ASP A 317 -35.02 11.74 14.31
N PRO A 318 -35.48 12.98 14.52
CA PRO A 318 -34.82 13.94 15.41
C PRO A 318 -34.95 13.58 16.89
N ASP A 319 -36.03 12.91 17.30
CA ASP A 319 -36.28 12.55 18.70
C ASP A 319 -35.45 11.32 19.09
N ALA A 320 -35.37 10.33 18.19
CA ALA A 320 -34.47 9.19 18.36
C ALA A 320 -33.00 9.63 18.39
N LEU A 321 -32.59 10.55 17.51
CA LEU A 321 -31.21 11.07 17.46
C LEU A 321 -30.86 11.82 18.75
N ARG A 322 -31.80 12.61 19.28
CA ARG A 322 -31.64 13.28 20.57
C ARG A 322 -31.43 12.28 21.72
N ALA A 323 -32.25 11.23 21.80
CA ALA A 323 -32.12 10.21 22.83
C ALA A 323 -30.78 9.47 22.75
N ALA A 324 -30.27 9.20 21.54
CA ALA A 324 -28.96 8.61 21.31
C ALA A 324 -27.81 9.53 21.77
N LEU A 325 -27.91 10.85 21.51
CA LEU A 325 -26.93 11.85 21.99
C LEU A 325 -26.91 11.93 23.52
N GLU A 326 -28.07 11.91 24.17
CA GLU A 326 -28.18 11.93 25.64
C GLU A 326 -27.69 10.62 26.28
N ALA A 327 -27.78 9.47 25.59
CA ALA A 327 -27.15 8.21 26.01
C ALA A 327 -25.62 8.22 25.85
N PHE A 328 -25.12 8.72 24.72
CA PHE A 328 -23.68 8.87 24.46
C PHE A 328 -23.01 9.81 25.47
N SER A 329 -23.63 10.97 25.73
CA SER A 329 -23.15 11.94 26.71
C SER A 329 -22.94 11.30 28.10
N ARG A 330 -23.96 10.60 28.61
CA ARG A 330 -23.90 9.86 29.89
C ARG A 330 -22.83 8.78 29.93
N ALA A 331 -22.55 8.11 28.81
CA ALA A 331 -21.49 7.11 28.72
C ALA A 331 -20.08 7.72 28.65
N SER A 332 -19.95 8.99 28.26
CA SER A 332 -18.66 9.67 28.05
C SER A 332 -18.11 10.37 29.30
N THR A 333 -18.98 10.80 30.22
CA THR A 333 -18.58 11.44 31.49
C THR A 333 -18.53 10.42 32.62
N GLY A 334 -17.35 9.81 32.82
CA GLY A 334 -17.11 8.82 33.88
C GLY A 334 -17.13 9.41 35.29
N GLN A 335 -18.33 9.57 35.86
CA GLN A 335 -18.59 9.53 37.30
C GLN A 335 -19.80 8.62 37.57
N ASP A 336 -19.92 8.16 38.81
CA ASP A 336 -21.12 7.52 39.39
C ASP A 336 -21.39 6.04 39.05
N PHE A 337 -20.33 5.23 39.14
CA PHE A 337 -20.48 3.79 39.43
C PHE A 337 -21.10 3.51 40.82
N GLU A 338 -21.05 4.49 41.75
CA GLU A 338 -21.63 4.35 43.10
C GLU A 338 -23.15 4.64 43.18
N THR A 339 -23.68 5.56 42.37
CA THR A 339 -25.11 5.96 42.44
C THR A 339 -26.05 4.83 42.00
N ALA A 340 -25.63 4.02 41.02
CA ALA A 340 -26.43 2.92 40.46
C ALA A 340 -26.72 1.77 41.45
N VAL A 341 -26.01 1.66 42.56
CA VAL A 341 -26.21 0.59 43.57
C VAL A 341 -27.29 0.96 44.60
N SER A 342 -27.64 2.25 44.74
CA SER A 342 -28.49 2.72 45.86
C SER A 342 -29.97 2.96 45.53
N GLU A 343 -30.36 3.20 44.27
CA GLU A 343 -31.71 3.73 43.97
C GLU A 343 -32.76 2.71 43.49
N GLN A 344 -32.42 1.47 43.15
CA GLN A 344 -33.40 0.50 42.60
C GLN A 344 -33.82 -0.64 43.55
N THR A 345 -33.72 -0.43 44.87
CA THR A 345 -34.37 -1.28 45.89
C THR A 345 -35.66 -0.66 46.48
N ARG A 346 -36.24 0.37 45.85
CA ARG A 346 -37.39 1.11 46.41
C ARG A 346 -38.57 1.28 45.45
N ALA A 347 -39.65 0.53 45.76
CA ALA A 347 -41.00 0.58 45.19
C ALA A 347 -41.16 0.22 43.69
N GLY A 348 -42.21 -0.47 43.25
CA GLY A 348 -43.39 -0.97 43.97
C GLY A 348 -44.66 -0.83 43.12
N ARG A 349 -45.21 -1.95 42.62
CA ARG A 349 -46.55 -2.07 42.00
C ARG A 349 -47.68 -1.63 42.96
N PRO A 350 -48.95 -1.46 42.53
CA PRO A 350 -49.54 -1.30 41.17
C PRO A 350 -50.54 -0.11 41.07
N GLY A 351 -51.23 0.07 39.93
CA GLY A 351 -52.42 0.92 39.82
C GLY A 351 -53.07 0.86 38.42
N ALA A 352 -54.41 0.84 38.34
CA ALA A 352 -55.17 0.62 37.11
C ALA A 352 -56.40 1.53 36.98
N GLU A 353 -56.73 1.91 35.73
CA GLU A 353 -58.03 2.33 35.15
C GLU A 353 -58.86 3.54 35.70
N ILE A 354 -59.75 4.01 34.79
CA ILE A 354 -61.03 4.75 34.97
C ILE A 354 -61.04 6.30 35.05
N SER A 355 -61.37 6.91 33.90
CA SER A 355 -62.48 7.86 33.60
C SER A 355 -63.08 8.80 34.68
N THR A 356 -63.21 10.11 34.39
CA THR A 356 -64.50 10.78 34.00
C THR A 356 -64.39 12.31 33.73
N GLN A 357 -65.28 12.81 32.87
CA GLN A 357 -66.06 14.08 32.84
C GLN A 357 -65.89 15.15 33.96
N GLU A 358 -66.23 16.45 33.79
CA GLU A 358 -66.50 17.34 32.64
C GLU A 358 -66.55 18.82 33.13
N ALA A 359 -66.53 19.76 32.18
CA ALA A 359 -67.22 21.07 32.16
C ALA A 359 -67.17 22.08 33.36
N CYS A 360 -66.82 23.31 32.98
CA CYS A 360 -67.03 24.57 33.69
C CYS A 360 -68.52 24.96 33.87
N GLY A 361 -68.86 25.65 34.97
CA GLY A 361 -70.15 26.34 35.18
C GLY A 361 -70.16 27.15 36.50
N PRO A 362 -70.37 28.49 36.49
CA PRO A 362 -70.17 29.33 37.68
C PRO A 362 -71.46 29.82 38.38
N GLU A 363 -71.23 30.55 39.48
CA GLU A 363 -72.09 31.49 40.23
C GLU A 363 -72.93 31.01 41.45
N ARG A 364 -72.52 31.60 42.59
CA ARG A 364 -73.28 32.06 43.78
C ARG A 364 -73.68 31.07 44.87
#